data_AF-A0A0S9KE57-F1
#
_entry.id   AF-A0A0S9KE57-F1
#
_cell.length_a   1.000
_cell.length_b   1.000
_cell.length_c   1.000
_cell.angle_alpha   90.00
_cell.angle_beta   90.00
_cell.angle_gamma   90.00
#
_symmetry.space_group_name_H-M   'P 1'
#
loop_
_entity.id
_entity.type
_entity.pdbx_description
1 polymer ?
#
loop_
_entity_poly.entity_id
_entity_poly.type
_entity_poly.pdbx_seq_one_letter_code
_entity_poly.pdbx_strand_id
1 'polypeptide(L)'
;MMIDIDQILTDAAEAVTAEMPKDTSAQWRSRLDAFKAWKEVSGKWPSMNSVDLDERSFAQWRNKQLRLPAGSDRRATLDNEVPGWVRSQSRWDEAFAALLDWSADHDGATPRVGASGDEGPHATFLRHNRLHPDRVTAEQRALLDVAYPGWWKTQHDKWIEELDGFCVWFDENGKTFPRRSVKGTEEFRWNRWLEGLRRRTNDPKKLELLDARVPGWRESGSVAERITTPDLTWMLGFNATSDWVDEHGALPRSNGDDTDESLHGNWLRLQRRLADGECAELLDERLPGWRTGRASSPRWHMFVANVEATAAWLEQNPGRTPTYSEPSVEGRAAHQFLTRLRHASDNYSEKALALADKRLPGWRTTRQS
;
A
#
# COMPACT_ATOMS: atom_id res chain seq x y z
N MET A 1 -6.72 0.70 -88.32
CA MET A 1 -6.62 -0.40 -87.33
C MET A 1 -5.81 0.12 -86.16
N MET A 2 -6.47 0.51 -85.08
CA MET A 2 -5.78 0.84 -83.82
C MET A 2 -5.63 -0.46 -83.05
N ILE A 3 -4.38 -0.83 -82.75
CA ILE A 3 -4.08 -1.92 -81.83
C ILE A 3 -4.43 -1.40 -80.44
N ASP A 4 -5.34 -2.09 -79.76
CA ASP A 4 -5.77 -1.73 -78.41
C ASP A 4 -4.69 -2.14 -77.41
N ILE A 5 -3.90 -1.13 -76.99
CA ILE A 5 -2.77 -1.30 -76.08
C ILE A 5 -3.26 -1.71 -74.68
N ASP A 6 -4.49 -1.35 -74.30
CA ASP A 6 -5.05 -1.71 -72.99
C ASP A 6 -5.42 -3.19 -72.93
N GLN A 7 -5.82 -3.80 -74.05
CA GLN A 7 -6.03 -5.25 -74.13
C GLN A 7 -4.69 -6.01 -74.02
N ILE A 8 -3.63 -5.52 -74.67
CA ILE A 8 -2.30 -6.15 -74.59
C ILE A 8 -1.70 -6.02 -73.18
N LEU A 9 -1.92 -4.91 -72.50
CA LEU A 9 -1.44 -4.72 -71.12
C LEU A 9 -2.26 -5.53 -70.10
N THR A 10 -3.55 -5.75 -70.35
CA THR A 10 -4.41 -6.61 -69.51
C THR A 10 -4.02 -8.08 -69.69
N ASP A 11 -3.84 -8.53 -70.94
CA ASP A 11 -3.42 -9.91 -71.24
C ASP A 11 -1.99 -10.19 -70.74
N ALA A 12 -1.09 -9.19 -70.76
CA ALA A 12 0.25 -9.30 -70.19
C ALA A 12 0.26 -9.31 -68.65
N ALA A 13 -0.66 -8.59 -68.00
CA ALA A 13 -0.80 -8.60 -66.53
C ALA A 13 -1.41 -9.92 -66.02
N GLU A 14 -2.34 -10.51 -66.76
CA GLU A 14 -2.88 -11.85 -66.47
C GLU A 14 -1.85 -12.96 -66.75
N ALA A 15 -1.02 -12.83 -67.79
CA ALA A 15 0.06 -13.78 -68.07
C ALA A 15 1.18 -13.76 -67.01
N VAL A 16 1.51 -12.59 -66.44
CA VAL A 16 2.58 -12.46 -65.43
C VAL A 16 2.13 -12.92 -64.04
N THR A 17 0.83 -12.94 -63.75
CA THR A 17 0.30 -13.48 -62.48
C THR A 17 0.02 -14.99 -62.49
N ALA A 18 0.17 -15.66 -63.64
CA ALA A 18 -0.11 -17.09 -63.81
C ALA A 18 1.09 -18.03 -63.63
N GLU A 19 2.34 -17.55 -63.52
CA GLU A 19 3.54 -18.42 -63.42
C GLU A 19 4.30 -18.30 -62.09
N MET A 20 3.61 -18.57 -60.97
CA MET A 20 4.28 -19.22 -59.84
C MET A 20 3.54 -20.54 -59.54
N PRO A 21 4.21 -21.69 -59.65
CA PRO A 21 3.54 -22.98 -59.52
C PRO A 21 2.94 -23.09 -58.10
N LYS A 22 1.61 -23.11 -58.03
CA LYS A 22 0.88 -23.49 -56.82
C LYS A 22 1.28 -24.93 -56.51
N ASP A 23 2.08 -25.11 -55.46
CA ASP A 23 2.50 -26.41 -54.92
C ASP A 23 1.29 -27.36 -54.87
N THR A 24 1.28 -28.34 -55.77
CA THR A 24 0.15 -29.27 -55.91
C THR A 24 -0.03 -30.05 -54.61
N SER A 25 -1.24 -30.51 -54.30
CA SER A 25 -1.48 -31.25 -53.04
C SER A 25 -0.57 -32.48 -52.89
N ALA A 26 -0.19 -33.11 -54.01
CA ALA A 26 0.74 -34.24 -54.04
C ALA A 26 2.19 -33.83 -53.73
N GLN A 27 2.68 -32.73 -54.30
CA GLN A 27 4.03 -32.21 -54.01
C GLN A 27 4.16 -31.77 -52.55
N TRP A 28 3.15 -31.08 -52.02
CA TRP A 28 3.10 -30.69 -50.62
C TRP A 28 3.15 -31.92 -49.70
N ARG A 29 2.39 -32.97 -50.02
CA ARG A 29 2.36 -34.20 -49.22
C ARG A 29 3.68 -34.95 -49.24
N SER A 30 4.28 -35.11 -50.42
CA SER A 30 5.62 -35.71 -50.56
C SER A 30 6.66 -34.93 -49.76
N ARG A 31 6.56 -33.59 -49.75
CA ARG A 31 7.48 -32.74 -48.98
C ARG A 31 7.29 -32.89 -47.46
N LEU A 32 6.04 -33.05 -47.00
CA LEU A 32 5.72 -33.35 -45.60
C LEU A 32 6.30 -34.70 -45.17
N ASP A 33 6.15 -35.76 -45.97
CA ASP A 33 6.69 -37.07 -45.64
C ASP A 33 8.23 -37.05 -45.55
N ALA A 34 8.89 -36.37 -46.49
CA ALA A 34 10.34 -36.15 -46.44
C ALA A 34 10.76 -35.36 -45.19
N PHE A 35 9.98 -34.36 -44.80
CA PHE A 35 10.24 -33.57 -43.60
C PHE A 35 10.09 -34.40 -42.31
N LYS A 36 9.09 -35.28 -42.24
CA LYS A 36 8.87 -36.20 -41.11
C LYS A 36 10.04 -37.16 -40.93
N ALA A 37 10.44 -37.82 -42.01
CA ALA A 37 11.58 -38.75 -41.99
C ALA A 37 12.87 -38.04 -41.54
N TRP A 38 13.13 -36.83 -42.06
CA TRP A 38 14.28 -36.03 -41.64
C TRP A 38 14.23 -35.66 -40.14
N LYS A 39 13.05 -35.28 -39.62
CA LYS A 39 12.88 -34.93 -38.19
C LYS A 39 13.08 -36.14 -37.28
N GLU A 40 12.58 -37.31 -37.67
CA GLU A 40 12.75 -38.55 -36.93
C GLU A 40 14.23 -38.95 -36.80
N VAL A 41 14.99 -38.83 -37.89
CA VAL A 41 16.44 -39.12 -37.89
C VAL A 41 17.24 -38.06 -37.11
N SER A 42 16.92 -36.78 -37.30
CA SER A 42 17.73 -35.69 -36.74
C SER A 42 17.39 -35.34 -35.29
N GLY A 43 16.18 -35.68 -34.82
CA GLY A 43 15.69 -35.34 -33.48
C GLY A 43 15.53 -33.84 -33.21
N LYS A 44 15.77 -32.97 -34.20
CA LYS A 44 15.80 -31.52 -34.05
C LYS A 44 14.91 -30.82 -35.08
N TRP A 45 14.64 -29.54 -34.86
CA TRP A 45 13.99 -28.70 -35.86
C TRP A 45 15.00 -28.15 -36.86
N PRO A 46 14.62 -28.01 -38.15
CA PRO A 46 15.54 -27.51 -39.16
C PRO A 46 15.85 -26.03 -38.92
N SER A 47 17.13 -25.67 -39.05
CA SER A 47 17.61 -24.30 -38.91
C SER A 47 17.78 -23.59 -40.25
N MET A 48 17.35 -22.33 -40.33
CA MET A 48 17.60 -21.45 -41.50
C MET A 48 19.10 -21.15 -41.69
N ASN A 49 19.89 -21.32 -40.64
CA ASN A 49 21.32 -21.02 -40.64
C ASN A 49 22.18 -22.28 -40.80
N SER A 50 21.58 -23.47 -41.01
CA SER A 50 22.35 -24.70 -41.22
C SER A 50 23.17 -24.62 -42.49
N VAL A 51 24.38 -25.18 -42.46
CA VAL A 51 25.24 -25.33 -43.66
C VAL A 51 24.74 -26.44 -44.58
N ASP A 52 23.95 -27.39 -44.05
CA ASP A 52 23.26 -28.41 -44.82
C ASP A 52 22.11 -27.80 -45.63
N LEU A 53 22.16 -28.01 -46.95
CA LEU A 53 21.18 -27.50 -47.90
C LEU A 53 19.81 -28.13 -47.70
N ASP A 54 19.74 -29.40 -47.31
CA ASP A 54 18.48 -30.10 -47.11
C ASP A 54 17.79 -29.61 -45.84
N GLU A 55 18.52 -29.51 -44.73
CA GLU A 55 18.03 -28.90 -43.49
C GLU A 55 17.53 -27.47 -43.75
N ARG A 56 18.30 -26.64 -44.47
CA ARG A 56 17.90 -25.26 -44.79
C ARG A 56 16.64 -25.22 -45.66
N SER A 57 16.52 -26.15 -46.60
CA SER A 57 15.34 -26.27 -47.46
C SER A 57 14.09 -26.68 -46.68
N PHE A 58 14.22 -27.57 -45.68
CA PHE A 58 13.14 -27.89 -44.75
C PHE A 58 12.78 -26.70 -43.83
N ALA A 59 13.77 -25.93 -43.37
CA ALA A 59 13.53 -24.72 -42.58
C ALA A 59 12.72 -23.67 -43.37
N GLN A 60 13.06 -23.48 -44.65
CA GLN A 60 12.32 -22.59 -45.54
C GLN A 60 10.90 -23.08 -45.78
N TRP A 61 10.73 -24.37 -46.06
CA TRP A 61 9.42 -24.97 -46.27
C TRP A 61 8.54 -24.83 -45.02
N ARG A 62 9.06 -25.18 -43.84
CA ARG A 62 8.36 -24.98 -42.55
C ARG A 62 7.93 -23.53 -42.36
N ASN A 63 8.79 -22.56 -42.66
CA ASN A 63 8.45 -21.13 -42.54
C ASN A 63 7.32 -20.69 -43.46
N LYS A 64 7.23 -21.26 -44.66
CA LYS A 64 6.09 -21.03 -45.55
C LYS A 64 4.82 -21.64 -44.95
N GLN A 65 4.88 -22.85 -44.41
CA GLN A 65 3.72 -23.51 -43.79
C GLN A 65 3.21 -22.76 -42.53
N LEU A 66 4.09 -22.10 -41.79
CA LEU A 66 3.72 -21.30 -40.61
C LEU A 66 2.89 -20.05 -40.96
N ARG A 67 2.88 -19.63 -42.22
CA ARG A 67 2.08 -18.49 -42.71
C ARG A 67 0.72 -18.90 -43.26
N LEU A 68 0.39 -20.20 -43.24
CA LEU A 68 -0.93 -20.67 -43.63
C LEU A 68 -2.00 -20.12 -42.67
N PRO A 69 -3.17 -19.72 -43.17
CA PRO A 69 -4.29 -19.33 -42.32
C PRO A 69 -4.64 -20.41 -41.30
N ALA A 70 -5.00 -19.98 -40.10
CA ALA A 70 -5.59 -20.85 -39.09
C ALA A 70 -6.84 -21.54 -39.66
N GLY A 71 -6.96 -22.86 -39.44
CA GLY A 71 -8.09 -23.65 -39.95
C GLY A 71 -7.97 -24.17 -41.39
N SER A 72 -6.85 -23.95 -42.08
CA SER A 72 -6.63 -24.63 -43.37
C SER A 72 -6.36 -26.13 -43.20
N ASP A 73 -6.82 -26.96 -44.14
CA ASP A 73 -6.63 -28.43 -44.09
C ASP A 73 -5.15 -28.81 -43.92
N ARG A 74 -4.26 -28.09 -44.65
CA ARG A 74 -2.80 -28.27 -44.54
C ARG A 74 -2.28 -27.99 -43.13
N ARG A 75 -2.85 -27.00 -42.44
CA ARG A 75 -2.50 -26.68 -41.05
C ARG A 75 -2.91 -27.81 -40.12
N ALA A 76 -4.16 -28.29 -40.24
CA ALA A 76 -4.68 -29.38 -39.43
C ALA A 76 -3.89 -30.69 -39.64
N THR A 77 -3.52 -31.00 -40.88
CA THR A 77 -2.67 -32.16 -41.19
C THR A 77 -1.30 -32.05 -40.53
N LEU A 78 -0.67 -30.87 -40.55
CA LEU A 78 0.63 -30.68 -39.92
C LEU A 78 0.54 -30.75 -38.39
N ASP A 79 -0.52 -30.19 -37.79
CA ASP A 79 -0.77 -30.27 -36.35
C ASP A 79 -0.93 -31.73 -35.88
N ASN A 80 -1.58 -32.57 -36.69
CA ASN A 80 -1.76 -34.00 -36.41
C ASN A 80 -0.49 -34.84 -36.65
N GLU A 81 0.23 -34.61 -37.76
CA GLU A 81 1.29 -35.52 -38.21
C GLU A 81 2.71 -35.10 -37.83
N VAL A 82 2.91 -33.85 -37.43
CA VAL A 82 4.23 -33.37 -36.99
C VAL A 82 4.09 -32.61 -35.67
N PRO A 83 3.91 -33.32 -34.54
CA PRO A 83 3.77 -32.68 -33.24
C PRO A 83 4.88 -31.66 -32.97
N GLY A 84 4.49 -30.46 -32.51
CA GLY A 84 5.40 -29.35 -32.21
C GLY A 84 5.90 -28.54 -33.42
N TRP A 85 5.41 -28.77 -34.65
CA TRP A 85 5.91 -28.05 -35.85
C TRP A 85 5.69 -26.55 -35.83
N VAL A 86 4.77 -26.06 -35.00
CA VAL A 86 4.55 -24.64 -34.79
C VAL A 86 5.75 -24.02 -34.07
N ARG A 87 6.44 -23.07 -34.71
CA ARG A 87 7.65 -22.40 -34.17
C ARG A 87 7.44 -21.77 -32.80
N SER A 88 6.23 -21.31 -32.50
CA SER A 88 5.90 -20.74 -31.20
C SER A 88 5.81 -21.82 -30.13
N GLN A 89 5.25 -22.99 -30.45
CA GLN A 89 5.11 -24.08 -29.49
C GLN A 89 6.47 -24.70 -29.17
N SER A 90 7.28 -25.11 -30.15
CA SER A 90 8.57 -25.75 -29.83
C SER A 90 9.55 -24.83 -29.10
N ARG A 91 9.60 -23.53 -29.44
CA ARG A 91 10.45 -22.58 -28.69
C ARG A 91 9.91 -22.30 -27.30
N TRP A 92 8.59 -22.31 -27.13
CA TRP A 92 7.98 -22.17 -25.82
C TRP A 92 8.24 -23.41 -24.97
N ASP A 93 8.03 -24.60 -25.52
CA ASP A 93 8.27 -25.89 -24.85
C ASP A 93 9.75 -26.04 -24.47
N GLU A 94 10.68 -25.71 -25.38
CA GLU A 94 12.12 -25.71 -25.11
C GLU A 94 12.49 -24.70 -24.01
N ALA A 95 11.94 -23.49 -24.04
CA ALA A 95 12.21 -22.48 -23.03
C ALA A 95 11.57 -22.80 -21.67
N PHE A 96 10.39 -23.45 -21.67
CA PHE A 96 9.70 -23.91 -20.48
C PHE A 96 10.43 -25.10 -19.85
N ALA A 97 10.86 -26.08 -20.64
CA ALA A 97 11.70 -27.18 -20.17
C ALA A 97 13.01 -26.68 -19.56
N ALA A 98 13.71 -25.76 -20.25
CA ALA A 98 14.93 -25.16 -19.72
C ALA A 98 14.68 -24.37 -18.42
N LEU A 99 13.51 -23.73 -18.27
CA LEU A 99 13.10 -23.09 -17.01
C LEU A 99 12.89 -24.10 -15.88
N LEU A 100 12.26 -25.25 -16.16
CA LEU A 100 12.08 -26.32 -15.18
C LEU A 100 13.42 -26.90 -14.73
N ASP A 101 14.33 -27.18 -15.67
CA ASP A 101 15.67 -27.68 -15.37
C ASP A 101 16.45 -26.69 -14.50
N TRP A 102 16.51 -25.42 -14.91
CA TRP A 102 17.16 -24.37 -14.13
C TRP A 102 16.58 -24.28 -12.71
N SER A 103 15.26 -24.37 -12.58
CA SER A 103 14.61 -24.29 -11.27
C SER A 103 14.85 -25.51 -10.40
N ALA A 104 14.99 -26.71 -10.98
CA ALA A 104 15.36 -27.90 -10.24
C ALA A 104 16.78 -27.75 -9.65
N ASP A 105 17.70 -27.15 -10.41
CA ASP A 105 19.06 -26.84 -9.96
C ASP A 105 19.13 -25.73 -8.89
N HIS A 106 18.03 -25.00 -8.69
CA HIS A 106 17.93 -23.86 -7.77
C HIS A 106 16.82 -24.03 -6.72
N ASP A 107 16.57 -25.26 -6.26
CA ASP A 107 15.62 -25.57 -5.17
C ASP A 107 14.19 -25.04 -5.41
N GLY A 108 13.73 -25.03 -6.66
CA GLY A 108 12.40 -24.52 -7.01
C GLY A 108 12.32 -22.98 -7.05
N ALA A 109 13.45 -22.27 -7.04
CA ALA A 109 13.45 -20.82 -7.10
C ALA A 109 12.79 -20.29 -8.38
N THR A 110 12.19 -19.11 -8.30
CA THR A 110 11.67 -18.39 -9.47
C THR A 110 12.72 -17.41 -9.99
N PRO A 111 13.01 -17.37 -11.31
CA PRO A 111 13.98 -16.44 -11.87
C PRO A 111 13.63 -14.97 -11.57
N ARG A 112 14.64 -14.18 -11.19
CA ARG A 112 14.51 -12.76 -10.85
C ARG A 112 14.53 -11.89 -12.10
N VAL A 113 13.62 -10.93 -12.13
CA VAL A 113 13.56 -9.92 -13.20
C VAL A 113 14.85 -9.10 -13.20
N GLY A 114 15.56 -9.11 -14.33
CA GLY A 114 16.82 -8.37 -14.49
C GLY A 114 18.07 -9.14 -14.07
N ALA A 115 17.95 -10.42 -13.73
CA ALA A 115 19.10 -11.28 -13.51
C ALA A 115 19.97 -11.41 -14.77
N SER A 116 21.28 -11.52 -14.57
CA SER A 116 22.29 -11.75 -15.60
C SER A 116 22.77 -13.20 -15.56
N GLY A 117 23.48 -13.63 -16.61
CA GLY A 117 24.04 -14.98 -16.68
C GLY A 117 22.99 -16.01 -17.13
N ASP A 118 23.06 -17.20 -16.55
CA ASP A 118 22.19 -18.34 -16.83
C ASP A 118 20.74 -18.14 -16.36
N GLU A 119 20.49 -17.36 -15.29
CA GLU A 119 19.14 -17.00 -14.82
C GLU A 119 18.37 -16.06 -15.80
N GLY A 120 19.10 -15.25 -16.58
CA GLY A 120 18.55 -14.17 -17.40
C GLY A 120 17.55 -14.60 -18.50
N PRO A 121 17.87 -15.63 -19.31
CA PRO A 121 16.94 -16.18 -20.30
C PRO A 121 15.60 -16.64 -19.69
N HIS A 122 15.63 -17.31 -18.54
CA HIS A 122 14.45 -17.81 -17.84
C HIS A 122 13.58 -16.68 -17.29
N ALA A 123 14.20 -15.66 -16.69
CA ALA A 123 13.51 -14.44 -16.26
C ALA A 123 12.87 -13.69 -17.44
N THR A 124 13.54 -13.66 -18.59
CA THR A 124 13.03 -13.04 -19.82
C THR A 124 11.83 -13.82 -20.38
N PHE A 125 11.88 -15.15 -20.35
CA PHE A 125 10.79 -16.01 -20.76
C PHE A 125 9.52 -15.76 -19.94
N LEU A 126 9.62 -15.79 -18.60
CA LEU A 126 8.47 -15.49 -17.72
C LEU A 126 7.93 -14.08 -17.94
N ARG A 127 8.81 -13.09 -18.11
CA ARG A 127 8.42 -11.70 -18.41
C ARG A 127 7.66 -11.59 -19.73
N HIS A 128 8.10 -12.26 -20.80
CA HIS A 128 7.43 -12.22 -22.09
C HIS A 128 6.03 -12.83 -22.03
N ASN A 129 5.88 -13.99 -21.39
CA ASN A 129 4.58 -14.64 -21.21
C ASN A 129 3.63 -13.78 -20.37
N ARG A 130 4.15 -13.02 -19.38
CA ARG A 130 3.33 -12.13 -18.55
C ARG A 130 2.88 -10.87 -19.28
N LEU A 131 3.74 -10.30 -20.15
CA LEU A 131 3.42 -9.08 -20.91
C LEU A 131 2.49 -9.32 -22.09
N HIS A 132 2.45 -10.55 -22.60
CA HIS A 132 1.63 -10.93 -23.74
C HIS A 132 0.77 -12.16 -23.42
N PRO A 133 -0.18 -12.04 -22.46
CA PRO A 133 -1.03 -13.16 -22.07
C PRO A 133 -1.91 -13.67 -23.22
N ASP A 134 -2.20 -12.80 -24.19
CA ASP A 134 -2.90 -13.12 -25.44
C ASP A 134 -2.14 -14.12 -26.33
N ARG A 135 -0.84 -14.27 -26.12
CA ARG A 135 0.03 -15.19 -26.89
C ARG A 135 0.28 -16.51 -26.17
N VAL A 136 -0.19 -16.66 -24.94
CA VAL A 136 -0.07 -17.87 -24.14
C VAL A 136 -1.34 -18.69 -24.31
N THR A 137 -1.22 -19.94 -24.75
CA THR A 137 -2.39 -20.82 -24.86
C THR A 137 -2.92 -21.21 -23.49
N ALA A 138 -4.18 -21.65 -23.40
CA ALA A 138 -4.76 -22.12 -22.14
C ALA A 138 -3.96 -23.27 -21.50
N GLU A 139 -3.41 -24.17 -22.33
CA GLU A 139 -2.56 -25.28 -21.89
C GLU A 139 -1.21 -24.79 -21.34
N GLN A 140 -0.53 -23.90 -22.07
CA GLN A 140 0.72 -23.26 -21.62
C GLN A 140 0.53 -22.50 -20.31
N ARG A 141 -0.63 -21.85 -20.15
CA ARG A 141 -1.00 -21.16 -18.93
C ARG A 141 -1.15 -22.13 -17.76
N ALA A 142 -1.86 -23.23 -17.95
CA ALA A 142 -2.03 -24.24 -16.92
C ALA A 142 -0.69 -24.85 -16.48
N LEU A 143 0.22 -25.12 -17.43
CA LEU A 143 1.56 -25.62 -17.13
C LEU A 143 2.36 -24.62 -16.28
N LEU A 144 2.35 -23.34 -16.62
CA LEU A 144 3.03 -22.30 -15.85
C LEU A 144 2.40 -22.07 -14.47
N ASP A 145 1.07 -22.17 -14.35
CA ASP A 145 0.36 -22.00 -13.08
C ASP A 145 0.69 -23.12 -12.09
N VAL A 146 0.88 -24.36 -12.59
CA VAL A 146 1.32 -25.51 -11.77
C VAL A 146 2.78 -25.39 -11.38
N ALA A 147 3.66 -25.10 -12.34
CA ALA A 147 5.10 -25.07 -12.10
C ALA A 147 5.58 -23.84 -11.31
N TYR A 148 4.94 -22.69 -11.52
CA TYR A 148 5.32 -21.42 -10.89
C TYR A 148 4.09 -20.63 -10.42
N PRO A 149 3.45 -21.03 -9.31
CA PRO A 149 2.32 -20.29 -8.76
C PRO A 149 2.63 -18.79 -8.59
N GLY A 150 1.85 -17.94 -9.26
CA GLY A 150 2.05 -16.49 -9.22
C GLY A 150 3.08 -15.92 -10.19
N TRP A 151 3.57 -16.69 -11.19
CA TRP A 151 4.45 -16.20 -12.26
C TRP A 151 3.88 -14.98 -13.01
N TRP A 152 2.57 -14.89 -13.07
CA TRP A 152 1.81 -13.82 -13.70
C TRP A 152 1.70 -12.57 -12.86
N LYS A 153 2.00 -12.64 -11.55
CA LYS A 153 1.93 -11.48 -10.65
C LYS A 153 2.89 -10.41 -11.16
N THR A 154 2.32 -9.27 -11.48
CA THR A 154 3.06 -8.06 -11.84
C THR A 154 3.62 -7.41 -10.58
N GLN A 155 4.48 -6.41 -10.75
CA GLN A 155 4.89 -5.53 -9.64
C GLN A 155 3.69 -4.75 -9.07
N HIS A 156 2.60 -4.60 -9.84
CA HIS A 156 1.36 -4.01 -9.35
C HIS A 156 0.63 -5.00 -8.45
N ASP A 157 0.47 -6.26 -8.85
CA ASP A 157 -0.22 -7.29 -8.05
C ASP A 157 0.49 -7.54 -6.72
N LYS A 158 1.83 -7.63 -6.73
CA LYS A 158 2.63 -7.73 -5.50
C LYS A 158 2.43 -6.52 -4.59
N TRP A 159 2.34 -5.33 -5.18
CA TRP A 159 2.12 -4.10 -4.44
C TRP A 159 0.71 -4.05 -3.82
N ILE A 160 -0.30 -4.56 -4.53
CA ILE A 160 -1.67 -4.70 -4.00
C ILE A 160 -1.70 -5.71 -2.84
N GLU A 161 -1.04 -6.86 -2.96
CA GLU A 161 -0.94 -7.85 -1.88
C GLU A 161 -0.24 -7.29 -0.64
N GLU A 162 0.83 -6.51 -0.82
CA GLU A 162 1.50 -5.82 0.28
C GLU A 162 0.60 -4.75 0.91
N LEU A 163 -0.17 -4.01 0.10
CA LEU A 163 -1.16 -3.06 0.58
C LEU A 163 -2.27 -3.74 1.38
N ASP A 164 -2.79 -4.86 0.90
CA ASP A 164 -3.81 -5.65 1.58
C ASP A 164 -3.28 -6.16 2.93
N GLY A 165 -2.08 -6.73 2.94
CA GLY A 165 -1.44 -7.18 4.18
C GLY A 165 -1.20 -6.05 5.17
N PHE A 166 -0.78 -4.88 4.69
CA PHE A 166 -0.65 -3.69 5.53
C PHE A 166 -2.00 -3.22 6.07
N CYS A 167 -3.07 -3.21 5.26
CA CYS A 167 -4.40 -2.78 5.70
C CYS A 167 -4.95 -3.69 6.81
N VAL A 168 -4.79 -5.02 6.67
CA VAL A 168 -5.17 -5.98 7.73
C VAL A 168 -4.41 -5.67 9.02
N TRP A 169 -3.08 -5.56 8.94
CA TRP A 169 -2.27 -5.21 10.10
C TRP A 169 -2.67 -3.85 10.69
N PHE A 170 -2.94 -2.85 9.85
CA PHE A 170 -3.34 -1.50 10.26
C PHE A 170 -4.67 -1.52 11.00
N ASP A 171 -5.68 -2.24 10.50
CA ASP A 171 -6.97 -2.40 11.16
C ASP A 171 -6.84 -3.17 12.49
N GLU A 172 -6.05 -4.25 12.53
CA GLU A 172 -5.78 -5.04 13.74
C GLU A 172 -5.05 -4.23 14.82
N ASN A 173 -4.22 -3.27 14.41
CA ASN A 173 -3.47 -2.40 15.31
C ASN A 173 -4.17 -1.06 15.57
N GLY A 174 -5.50 -1.03 15.48
CA GLY A 174 -6.32 0.13 15.84
C GLY A 174 -6.08 1.34 14.92
N LYS A 175 -5.72 1.09 13.66
CA LYS A 175 -5.39 2.11 12.65
C LYS A 175 -4.23 3.00 13.08
N THR A 176 -3.26 2.40 13.78
CA THR A 176 -2.02 3.07 14.17
C THR A 176 -0.89 2.75 13.20
N PHE A 177 -0.04 3.74 12.91
CA PHE A 177 1.10 3.55 12.04
C PHE A 177 2.25 2.83 12.74
N PRO A 178 2.97 1.94 12.04
CA PRO A 178 4.04 1.15 12.62
C PRO A 178 5.17 2.06 13.12
N ARG A 179 5.60 1.81 14.36
CA ARG A 179 6.70 2.54 15.00
C ARG A 179 8.03 1.95 14.59
N ARG A 180 9.11 2.64 14.95
CA ARG A 180 10.47 2.16 14.71
C ARG A 180 10.74 1.02 15.72
N SER A 181 10.36 -0.20 15.35
CA SER A 181 10.46 -1.38 16.21
C SER A 181 11.80 -2.11 16.07
N VAL A 182 11.99 -3.16 16.88
CA VAL A 182 13.16 -4.05 16.82
C VAL A 182 13.19 -4.80 15.49
N LYS A 183 14.38 -4.88 14.87
CA LYS A 183 14.58 -5.58 13.60
C LYS A 183 14.08 -7.03 13.70
N GLY A 184 13.25 -7.44 12.74
CA GLY A 184 12.72 -8.81 12.67
C GLY A 184 11.27 -8.95 13.13
N THR A 185 10.65 -7.89 13.68
CA THR A 185 9.21 -7.91 13.94
C THR A 185 8.40 -7.57 12.70
N GLU A 186 7.13 -7.97 12.68
CA GLU A 186 6.18 -7.62 11.62
C GLU A 186 5.97 -6.10 11.51
N GLU A 187 5.89 -5.40 12.64
CA GLU A 187 5.85 -3.93 12.69
C GLU A 187 7.08 -3.29 12.00
N PHE A 188 8.27 -3.88 12.14
CA PHE A 188 9.50 -3.39 11.49
C PHE A 188 9.40 -3.50 9.97
N ARG A 189 8.85 -4.63 9.48
CA ARG A 189 8.60 -4.85 8.05
C ARG A 189 7.67 -3.78 7.51
N TRP A 190 6.55 -3.53 8.18
CA TRP A 190 5.56 -2.53 7.74
C TRP A 190 6.08 -1.10 7.80
N ASN A 191 6.87 -0.76 8.83
CA ASN A 191 7.54 0.53 8.88
C ASN A 191 8.47 0.73 7.66
N ARG A 192 9.30 -0.27 7.34
CA ARG A 192 10.21 -0.21 6.18
C ARG A 192 9.47 -0.13 4.85
N TRP A 193 8.37 -0.87 4.71
CA TRP A 193 7.54 -0.84 3.52
C TRP A 193 6.90 0.54 3.33
N LEU A 194 6.28 1.09 4.37
CA LEU A 194 5.65 2.41 4.35
C LEU A 194 6.66 3.54 4.09
N GLU A 195 7.84 3.49 4.71
CA GLU A 195 8.93 4.43 4.39
C GLU A 195 9.38 4.32 2.93
N GLY A 196 9.44 3.10 2.39
CA GLY A 196 9.75 2.85 0.99
C GLY A 196 8.71 3.47 0.05
N LEU A 197 7.41 3.31 0.38
CA LEU A 197 6.32 3.90 -0.38
C LEU A 197 6.43 5.41 -0.44
N ARG A 198 6.64 6.06 0.70
CA ARG A 198 6.71 7.53 0.79
C ARG A 198 7.87 8.12 0.01
N ARG A 199 9.01 7.42 -0.04
CA ARG A 199 10.19 7.87 -0.78
C ARG A 199 10.09 7.67 -2.29
N ARG A 200 9.33 6.65 -2.75
CA ARG A 200 9.45 6.14 -4.12
C ARG A 200 8.15 6.09 -4.91
N THR A 201 6.98 6.23 -4.28
CA THR A 201 5.69 6.10 -4.95
C THR A 201 5.26 7.45 -5.52
N ASN A 202 5.21 7.54 -6.84
CA ASN A 202 4.71 8.69 -7.60
C ASN A 202 3.59 8.32 -8.59
N ASP A 203 3.16 7.05 -8.62
CA ASP A 203 2.11 6.56 -9.51
C ASP A 203 0.72 7.02 -9.01
N PRO A 204 -0.02 7.86 -9.78
CA PRO A 204 -1.30 8.41 -9.37
C PRO A 204 -2.33 7.38 -8.91
N LYS A 205 -2.38 6.21 -9.54
CA LYS A 205 -3.36 5.16 -9.19
C LYS A 205 -3.02 4.52 -7.84
N LYS A 206 -1.74 4.31 -7.57
CA LYS A 206 -1.26 3.80 -6.27
C LYS A 206 -1.50 4.81 -5.16
N LEU A 207 -1.28 6.09 -5.47
CA LEU A 207 -1.53 7.21 -4.58
C LEU A 207 -3.01 7.28 -4.18
N GLU A 208 -3.93 7.22 -5.13
CA GLU A 208 -5.37 7.20 -4.89
C GLU A 208 -5.81 6.01 -4.02
N LEU A 209 -5.29 4.81 -4.32
CA LEU A 209 -5.58 3.61 -3.52
C LEU A 209 -5.07 3.72 -2.08
N LEU A 210 -3.86 4.27 -1.88
CA LEU A 210 -3.31 4.48 -0.54
C LEU A 210 -4.08 5.56 0.23
N ASP A 211 -4.46 6.66 -0.43
CA ASP A 211 -5.26 7.72 0.20
C ASP A 211 -6.62 7.21 0.66
N ALA A 212 -7.25 6.34 -0.14
CA ALA A 212 -8.53 5.74 0.19
C ALA A 212 -8.43 4.68 1.32
N ARG A 213 -7.38 3.85 1.31
CA ARG A 213 -7.30 2.65 2.16
C ARG A 213 -6.45 2.83 3.41
N VAL A 214 -5.53 3.80 3.42
CA VAL A 214 -4.64 4.07 4.55
C VAL A 214 -4.62 5.57 4.86
N PRO A 215 -5.69 6.12 5.48
CA PRO A 215 -5.74 7.54 5.81
C PRO A 215 -4.53 7.97 6.66
N GLY A 216 -3.85 9.05 6.26
CA GLY A 216 -2.66 9.57 6.96
C GLY A 216 -1.33 8.94 6.54
N TRP A 217 -1.31 8.02 5.56
CA TRP A 217 -0.09 7.30 5.17
C TRP A 217 1.01 8.21 4.61
N ARG A 218 0.70 9.41 4.10
CA ARG A 218 1.69 10.32 3.50
C ARG A 218 2.58 11.03 4.53
N GLU A 219 2.17 11.04 5.79
CA GLU A 219 2.82 11.84 6.82
C GLU A 219 4.01 11.09 7.42
N SER A 220 5.23 11.39 6.93
CA SER A 220 6.49 10.92 7.52
C SER A 220 7.39 12.07 7.88
N GLY A 221 7.03 12.74 8.95
CA GLY A 221 7.98 13.53 9.69
C GLY A 221 8.33 12.86 11.01
N SER A 222 9.46 13.25 11.59
CA SER A 222 9.81 12.89 12.97
C SER A 222 8.64 13.20 13.92
N VAL A 223 8.66 12.68 15.15
CA VAL A 223 7.67 13.06 16.18
C VAL A 223 7.52 14.59 16.28
N ALA A 224 8.50 15.40 15.85
CA ALA A 224 8.46 16.86 15.80
C ALA A 224 7.78 17.50 14.56
N GLU A 225 7.51 16.75 13.49
CA GLU A 225 6.76 17.22 12.29
C GLU A 225 5.28 16.75 12.29
N ARG A 226 4.97 15.69 13.06
CA ARG A 226 3.62 15.08 13.20
C ARG A 226 2.57 15.96 13.91
N ILE A 227 2.89 17.18 14.32
CA ILE A 227 2.04 18.05 15.14
C ILE A 227 1.38 19.15 14.32
N THR A 228 1.91 19.39 13.13
CA THR A 228 1.65 20.62 12.38
C THR A 228 0.93 20.34 11.05
N THR A 229 0.24 19.20 10.94
CA THR A 229 -0.79 18.98 9.89
C THR A 229 -2.14 18.65 10.55
N PRO A 230 -3.23 19.37 10.21
CA PRO A 230 -4.10 19.88 11.27
C PRO A 230 -5.25 18.98 11.73
N ASP A 231 -5.80 18.06 10.92
CA ASP A 231 -7.13 17.52 11.28
C ASP A 231 -7.15 16.04 11.72
N LEU A 232 -6.66 15.07 10.91
CA LEU A 232 -6.89 13.65 11.25
C LEU A 232 -5.90 13.09 12.28
N THR A 233 -4.60 13.32 12.10
CA THR A 233 -3.55 12.80 13.01
C THR A 233 -3.59 13.52 14.36
N TRP A 234 -3.97 14.81 14.34
CA TRP A 234 -4.23 15.56 15.56
C TRP A 234 -5.45 14.99 16.31
N MET A 235 -6.57 14.75 15.61
CA MET A 235 -7.77 14.15 16.21
C MET A 235 -7.54 12.73 16.74
N LEU A 236 -6.73 11.90 16.07
CA LEU A 236 -6.38 10.57 16.58
C LEU A 236 -5.55 10.65 17.86
N GLY A 237 -4.55 11.54 17.91
CA GLY A 237 -3.78 11.78 19.13
C GLY A 237 -4.65 12.36 20.25
N PHE A 238 -5.54 13.29 19.91
CA PHE A 238 -6.49 13.91 20.81
C PHE A 238 -7.45 12.90 21.42
N ASN A 239 -8.08 12.04 20.59
CA ASN A 239 -8.99 11.01 21.05
C ASN A 239 -8.26 9.97 21.90
N ALA A 240 -7.13 9.43 21.43
CA ALA A 240 -6.39 8.42 22.18
C ALA A 240 -5.88 8.94 23.53
N THR A 241 -5.40 10.19 23.59
CA THR A 241 -5.02 10.82 24.86
C THR A 241 -6.25 11.12 25.72
N SER A 242 -7.40 11.46 25.14
CA SER A 242 -8.64 11.67 25.90
C SER A 242 -9.17 10.39 26.52
N ASP A 243 -9.15 9.29 25.78
CA ASP A 243 -9.56 7.97 26.27
C ASP A 243 -8.64 7.49 27.39
N TRP A 244 -7.33 7.68 27.24
CA TRP A 244 -6.37 7.38 28.31
C TRP A 244 -6.65 8.19 29.58
N VAL A 245 -6.96 9.49 29.43
CA VAL A 245 -7.29 10.38 30.55
C VAL A 245 -8.62 9.99 31.20
N ASP A 246 -9.61 9.52 30.44
CA ASP A 246 -10.87 9.02 31.00
C ASP A 246 -10.66 7.75 31.83
N GLU A 247 -9.82 6.84 31.34
CA GLU A 247 -9.51 5.59 32.01
C GLU A 247 -8.70 5.82 33.30
N HIS A 248 -7.71 6.72 33.25
CA HIS A 248 -6.74 6.90 34.34
C HIS A 248 -7.05 8.08 35.25
N GLY A 249 -7.97 8.97 34.86
CA GLY A 249 -8.39 10.15 35.62
C GLY A 249 -7.31 11.22 35.83
N ALA A 250 -6.18 11.12 35.11
CA ALA A 250 -5.03 12.02 35.23
C ALA A 250 -4.44 12.33 33.85
N LEU A 251 -3.69 13.43 33.72
CA LEU A 251 -2.93 13.68 32.49
C LEU A 251 -1.65 12.84 32.43
N PRO A 252 -1.33 12.26 31.27
CA PRO A 252 -0.16 11.40 31.09
C PRO A 252 1.14 12.20 31.20
N ARG A 253 2.14 11.61 31.86
CA ARG A 253 3.47 12.19 32.04
C ARG A 253 4.40 11.74 30.93
N SER A 254 5.19 12.67 30.39
CA SER A 254 6.17 12.35 29.34
C SER A 254 7.35 11.49 29.83
N ASN A 255 7.52 11.36 31.15
CA ASN A 255 8.65 10.69 31.79
C ASN A 255 8.19 9.54 32.71
N GLY A 256 7.01 8.96 32.45
CA GLY A 256 6.55 7.77 33.18
C GLY A 256 7.40 6.54 32.88
N ASP A 257 7.46 5.60 33.83
CA ASP A 257 8.11 4.30 33.64
C ASP A 257 7.28 3.38 32.71
N ASP A 258 6.00 3.69 32.52
CA ASP A 258 5.13 3.02 31.56
C ASP A 258 5.30 3.60 30.16
N THR A 259 5.64 2.72 29.23
CA THR A 259 5.75 3.05 27.81
C THR A 259 4.45 3.60 27.23
N ASP A 260 3.28 3.20 27.73
CA ASP A 260 1.99 3.67 27.22
C ASP A 260 1.70 5.13 27.65
N GLU A 261 1.76 5.41 28.96
CA GLU A 261 1.65 6.78 29.52
C GLU A 261 2.62 7.75 28.83
N SER A 262 3.87 7.30 28.62
CA SER A 262 4.91 8.15 28.04
C SER A 262 4.57 8.66 26.63
N LEU A 263 3.77 7.92 25.85
CA LEU A 263 3.40 8.30 24.48
C LEU A 263 2.40 9.44 24.47
N HIS A 264 1.33 9.30 25.25
CA HIS A 264 0.33 10.35 25.40
C HIS A 264 0.94 11.59 26.08
N GLY A 265 1.84 11.39 27.05
CA GLY A 265 2.55 12.48 27.71
C GLY A 265 3.48 13.24 26.77
N ASN A 266 4.15 12.54 25.85
CA ASN A 266 4.96 13.15 24.81
C ASN A 266 4.12 13.91 23.77
N TRP A 267 2.96 13.38 23.39
CA TRP A 267 2.01 14.08 22.52
C TRP A 267 1.49 15.37 23.16
N LEU A 268 1.08 15.35 24.42
CA LEU A 268 0.65 16.55 25.16
C LEU A 268 1.77 17.58 25.32
N ARG A 269 2.99 17.15 25.66
CA ARG A 269 4.16 18.05 25.78
C ARG A 269 4.37 18.86 24.52
N LEU A 270 4.03 18.26 23.40
CA LEU A 270 4.28 18.78 22.09
C LEU A 270 3.14 19.69 21.62
N GLN A 271 1.89 19.37 21.96
CA GLN A 271 0.78 20.32 21.82
C GLN A 271 1.06 21.60 22.60
N ARG A 272 1.63 21.55 23.81
CA ARG A 272 1.96 22.76 24.61
C ARG A 272 2.78 23.81 23.87
N ARG A 273 3.54 23.38 22.86
CA ARG A 273 4.40 24.24 22.06
C ARG A 273 3.75 24.72 20.76
N LEU A 274 2.75 24.00 20.26
CA LEU A 274 2.33 24.08 18.86
C LEU A 274 0.84 24.25 18.66
N ALA A 275 -0.01 23.84 19.62
CA ALA A 275 -1.45 23.99 19.50
C ALA A 275 -1.87 25.45 19.74
N ASP A 276 -2.53 26.00 18.73
CA ASP A 276 -3.21 27.29 18.72
C ASP A 276 -4.64 27.13 18.18
N GLY A 277 -5.39 28.25 18.12
CA GLY A 277 -6.75 28.28 17.54
C GLY A 277 -7.69 27.20 18.05
N GLU A 278 -8.41 26.57 17.12
CA GLU A 278 -9.44 25.55 17.37
C GLU A 278 -8.88 24.31 18.10
N CYS A 279 -7.65 23.88 17.77
CA CYS A 279 -6.98 22.76 18.43
C CYS A 279 -6.73 23.06 19.92
N ALA A 280 -6.30 24.28 20.23
CA ALA A 280 -6.12 24.73 21.59
C ALA A 280 -7.45 24.78 22.37
N GLU A 281 -8.53 25.22 21.73
CA GLU A 281 -9.87 25.28 22.33
C GLU A 281 -10.40 23.87 22.64
N LEU A 282 -10.26 22.92 21.72
CA LEU A 282 -10.63 21.52 21.92
C LEU A 282 -9.84 20.87 23.06
N LEU A 283 -8.54 21.16 23.16
CA LEU A 283 -7.71 20.68 24.28
C LEU A 283 -8.08 21.34 25.61
N ASP A 284 -8.40 22.63 25.61
CA ASP A 284 -8.86 23.34 26.81
C ASP A 284 -10.25 22.82 27.26
N GLU A 285 -11.07 22.36 26.32
CA GLU A 285 -12.35 21.72 26.61
C GLU A 285 -12.19 20.31 27.19
N ARG A 286 -11.42 19.45 26.52
CA ARG A 286 -11.39 18.02 26.82
C ARG A 286 -10.30 17.59 27.79
N LEU A 287 -9.15 18.28 27.76
CA LEU A 287 -7.95 17.96 28.54
C LEU A 287 -7.52 19.15 29.41
N PRO A 288 -8.39 19.65 30.30
CA PRO A 288 -8.20 20.91 31.00
C PRO A 288 -6.88 20.93 31.80
N GLY A 289 -6.07 21.96 31.53
CA GLY A 289 -4.77 22.19 32.14
C GLY A 289 -3.57 21.59 31.38
N TRP A 290 -3.80 21.00 30.20
CA TRP A 290 -2.77 20.45 29.33
C TRP A 290 -1.60 21.39 29.07
N ARG A 291 -1.80 22.71 29.11
CA ARG A 291 -0.78 23.75 28.81
C ARG A 291 0.42 23.78 29.76
N THR A 292 0.26 23.46 31.04
CA THR A 292 1.28 23.77 32.06
C THR A 292 2.28 22.65 32.33
N GLY A 293 2.04 21.43 31.82
CA GLY A 293 2.94 20.28 31.96
C GLY A 293 3.22 19.76 33.37
N ARG A 294 2.84 20.52 34.39
CA ARG A 294 2.33 19.94 35.62
C ARG A 294 1.17 19.07 35.16
N ALA A 295 1.09 17.84 35.65
CA ALA A 295 -0.18 17.14 35.64
C ALA A 295 -1.22 18.19 36.03
N SER A 296 -2.10 18.56 35.10
CA SER A 296 -3.39 19.07 35.52
C SER A 296 -3.82 17.94 36.40
N SER A 297 -3.73 18.23 37.68
CA SER A 297 -3.70 17.20 38.68
C SER A 297 -5.06 16.51 38.59
N PRO A 298 -5.43 15.68 39.54
CA PRO A 298 -6.84 15.46 39.86
C PRO A 298 -7.69 16.75 40.05
N ARG A 299 -7.32 17.91 39.49
CA ARG A 299 -7.68 19.27 39.85
C ARG A 299 -8.67 19.95 38.93
N TRP A 300 -8.99 19.53 37.71
CA TRP A 300 -10.16 20.13 37.02
C TRP A 300 -11.47 19.59 37.58
N HIS A 301 -11.62 18.27 37.66
CA HIS A 301 -12.78 17.69 38.33
C HIS A 301 -12.83 18.08 39.81
N MET A 302 -11.69 18.13 40.53
CA MET A 302 -11.70 18.72 41.87
C MET A 302 -11.90 20.23 41.85
N PHE A 303 -11.52 20.99 40.82
CA PHE A 303 -11.80 22.44 40.74
C PHE A 303 -13.29 22.66 40.55
N VAL A 304 -13.92 21.97 39.60
CA VAL A 304 -15.38 21.97 39.41
C VAL A 304 -16.07 21.50 40.68
N ALA A 305 -15.63 20.38 41.29
CA ALA A 305 -16.19 19.92 42.56
C ALA A 305 -15.99 20.92 43.71
N ASN A 306 -14.85 21.62 43.77
CA ASN A 306 -14.62 22.68 44.76
C ASN A 306 -15.48 23.91 44.46
N VAL A 307 -15.68 24.29 43.20
CA VAL A 307 -16.58 25.38 42.78
C VAL A 307 -18.00 25.03 43.19
N GLU A 308 -18.48 23.83 42.86
CA GLU A 308 -19.83 23.37 43.19
C GLU A 308 -20.02 23.20 44.70
N ALA A 309 -19.05 22.63 45.43
CA ALA A 309 -19.12 22.52 46.89
C ALA A 309 -19.10 23.90 47.58
N THR A 310 -18.30 24.84 47.07
CA THR A 310 -18.26 26.22 47.58
C THR A 310 -19.57 26.94 47.26
N ALA A 311 -20.14 26.76 46.07
CA ALA A 311 -21.42 27.33 45.68
C ALA A 311 -22.55 26.79 46.58
N ALA A 312 -22.61 25.48 46.79
CA ALA A 312 -23.58 24.84 47.68
C ALA A 312 -23.47 25.36 49.13
N TRP A 313 -22.24 25.58 49.63
CA TRP A 313 -22.06 26.18 50.95
C TRP A 313 -22.59 27.63 51.01
N LEU A 314 -22.33 28.44 49.99
CA LEU A 314 -22.82 29.83 49.90
C LEU A 314 -24.35 29.90 49.78
N GLU A 315 -24.96 28.98 49.04
CA GLU A 315 -26.41 28.84 48.92
C GLU A 315 -27.05 28.50 50.27
N GLN A 316 -26.41 27.64 51.07
CA GLN A 316 -26.85 27.30 52.42
C GLN A 316 -26.57 28.41 53.45
N ASN A 317 -25.68 29.36 53.14
CA ASN A 317 -25.24 30.45 54.02
C ASN A 317 -25.31 31.81 53.33
N PRO A 318 -26.51 32.27 52.91
CA PRO A 318 -26.66 33.48 52.11
C PRO A 318 -26.10 34.72 52.84
N GLY A 319 -25.34 35.53 52.12
CA GLY A 319 -24.73 36.76 52.63
C GLY A 319 -23.51 36.58 53.53
N ARG A 320 -23.09 35.34 53.81
CA ARG A 320 -21.87 35.05 54.59
C ARG A 320 -20.69 34.73 53.68
N THR A 321 -19.49 35.13 54.11
CA THR A 321 -18.23 34.74 53.46
C THR A 321 -17.54 33.67 54.30
N PRO A 322 -17.09 32.54 53.72
CA PRO A 322 -16.38 31.51 54.47
C PRO A 322 -15.10 32.05 55.09
N THR A 323 -14.88 31.75 56.37
CA THR A 323 -13.68 32.14 57.12
C THR A 323 -12.78 30.95 57.44
N TYR A 324 -11.51 31.21 57.79
CA TYR A 324 -10.59 30.14 58.22
C TYR A 324 -11.11 29.39 59.47
N SER A 325 -11.88 30.08 60.32
CA SER A 325 -12.42 29.58 61.58
C SER A 325 -13.84 29.02 61.47
N GLU A 326 -14.32 28.67 60.26
CA GLU A 326 -15.64 28.04 60.14
C GLU A 326 -15.73 26.75 61.00
N PRO A 327 -16.87 26.50 61.67
CA PRO A 327 -17.06 25.27 62.43
C PRO A 327 -17.12 24.02 61.53
N SER A 328 -17.74 24.14 60.35
CA SER A 328 -17.91 23.03 59.40
C SER A 328 -16.66 22.78 58.56
N VAL A 329 -16.44 21.51 58.20
CA VAL A 329 -15.33 21.09 57.35
C VAL A 329 -15.49 21.69 55.95
N GLU A 330 -16.73 21.75 55.48
CA GLU A 330 -17.15 22.32 54.20
C GLU A 330 -16.88 23.83 54.14
N GLY A 331 -17.16 24.55 55.24
CA GLY A 331 -16.90 25.99 55.32
C GLY A 331 -15.42 26.33 55.31
N ARG A 332 -14.60 25.54 56.02
CA ARG A 332 -13.13 25.70 55.99
C ARG A 332 -12.56 25.37 54.61
N ALA A 333 -13.06 24.32 53.95
CA ALA A 333 -12.66 23.95 52.59
C ALA A 333 -13.01 25.06 51.58
N ALA A 334 -14.23 25.61 51.66
CA ALA A 334 -14.67 26.75 50.85
C ALA A 334 -13.78 27.99 51.05
N HIS A 335 -13.43 28.32 52.30
CA HIS A 335 -12.50 29.41 52.59
C HIS A 335 -11.13 29.20 51.93
N GLN A 336 -10.53 28.02 52.13
CA GLN A 336 -9.21 27.71 51.57
C GLN A 336 -9.22 27.73 50.04
N PHE A 337 -10.30 27.26 49.42
CA PHE A 337 -10.45 27.27 47.96
C PHE A 337 -10.55 28.70 47.43
N LEU A 338 -11.43 29.55 47.99
CA LEU A 338 -11.58 30.94 47.56
C LEU A 338 -10.29 31.77 47.76
N THR A 339 -9.54 31.51 48.83
CA THR A 339 -8.24 32.17 49.07
C THR A 339 -7.23 31.76 48.00
N ARG A 340 -7.11 30.47 47.68
CA ARG A 340 -6.24 29.99 46.60
C ARG A 340 -6.64 30.52 45.23
N LEU A 341 -7.94 30.55 44.95
CA LEU A 341 -8.47 31.03 43.68
C LEU A 341 -8.15 32.51 43.45
N ARG A 342 -8.23 33.33 44.50
CA ARG A 342 -7.85 34.76 44.45
C ARG A 342 -6.36 34.99 44.26
N HIS A 343 -5.51 34.30 45.01
CA HIS A 343 -4.06 34.54 44.97
C HIS A 343 -3.37 33.99 43.72
N ALA A 344 -3.98 33.01 43.05
CA ALA A 344 -3.39 32.35 41.89
C ALA A 344 -4.27 32.49 40.64
N SER A 345 -5.12 33.53 40.54
CA SER A 345 -6.06 33.72 39.44
C SER A 345 -5.40 33.66 38.07
N ASP A 346 -4.18 34.20 37.95
CA ASP A 346 -3.42 34.27 36.69
C ASP A 346 -2.92 32.89 36.23
N ASN A 347 -3.02 31.88 37.09
CA ASN A 347 -2.66 30.49 36.77
C ASN A 347 -3.87 29.64 36.31
N TYR A 348 -5.07 30.23 36.23
CA TYR A 348 -6.28 29.55 35.75
C TYR A 348 -6.63 30.00 34.33
N SER A 349 -7.22 29.11 33.53
CA SER A 349 -7.69 29.44 32.19
C SER A 349 -8.90 30.38 32.23
N GLU A 350 -9.15 31.11 31.15
CA GLU A 350 -10.34 31.99 31.04
C GLU A 350 -11.64 31.21 31.25
N LYS A 351 -11.74 29.97 30.76
CA LYS A 351 -12.89 29.08 30.99
C LYS A 351 -13.09 28.74 32.48
N ALA A 352 -12.00 28.49 33.22
CA ALA A 352 -12.06 28.23 34.66
C ALA A 352 -12.52 29.45 35.45
N LEU A 353 -11.99 30.62 35.08
CA LEU A 353 -12.38 31.90 35.67
C LEU A 353 -13.83 32.25 35.35
N ALA A 354 -14.30 32.02 34.11
CA ALA A 354 -15.69 32.22 33.70
C ALA A 354 -16.66 31.31 34.47
N LEU A 355 -16.28 30.05 34.73
CA LEU A 355 -17.07 29.14 35.56
C LEU A 355 -17.16 29.64 37.02
N ALA A 356 -16.03 30.07 37.59
CA ALA A 356 -16.01 30.64 38.94
C ALA A 356 -16.83 31.94 39.02
N ASP A 357 -16.73 32.82 38.02
CA ASP A 357 -17.52 34.05 37.93
C ASP A 357 -19.02 33.76 37.85
N LYS A 358 -19.41 32.71 37.13
CA LYS A 358 -20.80 32.27 37.01
C LYS A 358 -21.34 31.64 38.30
N ARG A 359 -20.56 30.82 39.00
CA ARG A 359 -21.04 30.00 40.13
C ARG A 359 -20.76 30.61 41.51
N LEU A 360 -19.78 31.51 41.63
CA LEU A 360 -19.32 32.06 42.91
C LEU A 360 -19.39 33.60 42.91
N PRO A 361 -20.58 34.22 42.83
CA PRO A 361 -20.70 35.66 42.71
C PRO A 361 -19.95 36.40 43.83
N GLY A 362 -19.12 37.39 43.46
CA GLY A 362 -18.34 38.19 44.42
C GLY A 362 -17.05 37.52 44.92
N TRP A 363 -16.61 36.38 44.36
CA TRP A 363 -15.35 35.75 44.78
C TRP A 363 -14.11 36.64 44.54
N ARG A 364 -14.17 37.55 43.55
CA ARG A 364 -13.09 38.48 43.19
C ARG A 364 -12.92 39.66 44.15
N THR A 365 -13.94 40.01 44.92
CA THR A 365 -13.82 41.09 45.90
C THR A 365 -12.96 40.65 47.08
N THR A 366 -11.79 41.25 47.21
CA THR A 366 -11.04 41.29 48.47
C THR A 366 -11.83 42.14 49.46
N ARG A 367 -11.94 41.70 50.72
CA ARG A 367 -12.41 42.59 51.79
C ARG A 367 -11.54 43.84 51.74
N GLN A 368 -12.17 45.00 51.56
CA GLN A 368 -11.69 46.19 52.24
C GLN A 368 -11.78 45.88 53.74
N SER A 369 -10.62 45.70 54.36
CA SER A 369 -10.45 45.90 55.80
C SER A 369 -9.67 47.19 55.98
#